data_AF-A0A5A7RK00-F1
#
_entry.id   AF-A0A5A7RK00-F1
#
_cell.length_a   1.000
_cell.length_b   1.000
_cell.length_c   1.000
_cell.angle_alpha   90.00
_cell.angle_beta   90.00
_cell.angle_gamma   90.00
#
_symmetry.space_group_name_H-M   'P 1'
#
loop_
_entity.id
_entity.type
_entity.pdbx_description
1 polymer ?
#
loop_
_entity_poly.entity_id
_entity_poly.type
_entity_poly.pdbx_seq_one_letter_code
_entity_poly.pdbx_strand_id
1 'polypeptide(L)'
;MERALNLEYKNLIDELSQGMENAMQLRVHICSTSPSKAQDLLLQGIISTFENALLILKWSGPTAQAQNGPPTPAAPESSLSAGTSAKNEDGNIISTVSRDHEEASKKR
;
A
#
# COMPACT_ATOMS: atom_id res chain seq x y z
N MET A 1 -8.54 -18.78 8.71
CA MET A 1 -8.78 -17.42 8.17
C MET A 1 -8.00 -17.19 6.88
N GLU A 2 -6.74 -17.62 6.79
CA GLU A 2 -5.85 -17.43 5.62
C GLU A 2 -6.40 -17.93 4.27
N ARG A 3 -7.14 -19.04 4.23
CA ARG A 3 -7.73 -19.57 2.99
C ARG A 3 -8.79 -18.66 2.37
N ALA A 4 -9.59 -17.98 3.22
CA ALA A 4 -10.60 -17.04 2.75
C ALA A 4 -9.94 -15.79 2.15
N LEU A 5 -8.92 -15.25 2.83
CA LEU A 5 -8.13 -14.12 2.35
C LEU A 5 -7.40 -14.44 1.03
N ASN A 6 -6.91 -15.67 0.87
CA ASN A 6 -6.27 -16.11 -0.37
C ASN A 6 -7.28 -16.19 -1.53
N LEU A 7 -8.50 -16.65 -1.28
CA LEU A 7 -9.57 -16.69 -2.27
C LEU A 7 -10.01 -15.28 -2.69
N GLU A 8 -10.23 -14.39 -1.72
CA GLU A 8 -10.58 -12.98 -1.99
C GLU A 8 -9.50 -12.28 -2.79
N TYR A 9 -8.23 -12.47 -2.42
CA TYR A 9 -7.09 -11.92 -3.14
C TYR A 9 -7.01 -12.43 -4.58
N LYS A 10 -7.22 -13.74 -4.79
CA LYS A 10 -7.26 -14.33 -6.13
C LYS A 10 -8.40 -13.74 -6.96
N ASN A 11 -9.61 -13.69 -6.41
CA ASN A 11 -10.77 -13.12 -7.09
C ASN A 11 -10.54 -11.66 -7.47
N LEU A 12 -9.91 -10.88 -6.58
CA LEU A 12 -9.56 -9.49 -6.87
C LEU A 12 -8.59 -9.37 -8.05
N ILE A 13 -7.56 -10.22 -8.12
CA ILE A 13 -6.64 -10.25 -9.28
C ILE A 13 -7.39 -10.59 -10.56
N ASP A 14 -8.26 -11.60 -10.51
CA ASP A 14 -9.02 -12.06 -11.67
C ASP A 14 -9.94 -10.94 -12.20
N GLU A 15 -10.67 -10.25 -11.31
CA GLU A 15 -11.53 -9.11 -11.64
C GLU A 15 -10.74 -7.92 -12.22
N LEU A 16 -9.59 -7.57 -11.62
CA LEU A 16 -8.75 -6.49 -12.14
C LEU A 16 -8.15 -6.83 -13.52
N SER A 17 -7.77 -8.09 -13.72
CA SER A 17 -7.25 -8.57 -15.00
C SER A 17 -8.33 -8.51 -16.08
N GLN A 18 -9.55 -8.94 -15.75
CA GLN A 18 -10.69 -8.87 -16.66
C GLN A 18 -11.07 -7.41 -16.97
N GLY A 19 -11.06 -6.53 -15.98
CA GLY A 19 -11.30 -5.09 -16.17
C GLY A 19 -10.28 -4.43 -17.10
N MET A 20 -9.01 -4.80 -16.98
CA MET A 20 -7.93 -4.33 -17.86
C MET A 20 -8.14 -4.80 -19.31
N GLU A 21 -8.46 -6.07 -19.51
CA GLU A 21 -8.72 -6.63 -20.84
C GLU A 21 -9.91 -5.95 -21.51
N ASN A 22 -11.01 -5.74 -20.78
CA ASN A 22 -12.16 -4.99 -21.26
C ASN A 22 -11.79 -3.54 -21.66
N ALA A 23 -10.96 -2.86 -20.87
CA ALA A 23 -10.49 -1.51 -21.19
C ALA A 23 -9.61 -1.47 -22.46
N MET A 24 -8.77 -2.48 -22.67
CA MET A 24 -7.98 -2.62 -23.89
C MET A 24 -8.87 -2.85 -25.12
N GLN A 25 -9.85 -3.74 -25.03
CA GLN A 25 -10.82 -3.98 -26.11
C GLN A 25 -11.63 -2.71 -26.42
N LEU A 26 -12.09 -2.00 -25.38
CA LEU A 26 -12.80 -0.73 -25.51
C LEU A 26 -11.95 0.32 -26.23
N ARG A 27 -10.66 0.41 -25.90
CA ARG A 27 -9.72 1.32 -26.58
C ARG A 27 -9.60 0.99 -28.06
N VAL A 28 -9.42 -0.28 -28.41
CA VAL A 28 -9.36 -0.70 -29.82
C VAL A 28 -10.64 -0.30 -30.57
N HIS A 29 -11.81 -0.55 -29.99
CA HIS A 29 -13.08 -0.21 -30.62
C HIS A 29 -13.30 1.30 -30.79
N ILE A 30 -13.03 2.08 -29.75
CA ILE A 30 -13.22 3.54 -29.80
C ILE A 30 -12.22 4.17 -30.77
N CYS A 31 -10.94 3.82 -30.69
CA CYS A 31 -9.90 4.37 -31.58
C CYS A 31 -10.13 3.99 -33.06
N SER A 32 -10.77 2.85 -33.32
CA SER A 32 -11.08 2.41 -34.69
C SER A 32 -12.32 3.07 -35.28
N THR A 33 -13.32 3.42 -34.45
CA THR A 33 -14.62 3.95 -34.91
C THR A 33 -14.69 5.47 -34.89
N SER A 34 -14.04 6.12 -33.93
CA SER A 34 -14.03 7.58 -33.77
C SER A 34 -12.76 8.02 -33.04
N PRO A 35 -11.65 8.22 -33.76
CA PRO A 35 -10.38 8.57 -33.13
C PRO A 35 -10.44 9.97 -32.49
N SER A 36 -10.41 10.01 -31.17
CA SER A 36 -10.32 11.23 -30.37
C SER A 36 -9.15 11.15 -29.40
N LYS A 37 -8.25 12.15 -29.47
CA LYS A 37 -7.07 12.22 -28.58
C LYS A 37 -7.45 12.25 -27.10
N ALA A 38 -8.55 12.91 -26.75
CA ALA A 38 -9.02 12.97 -25.37
C ALA A 38 -9.49 11.59 -24.87
N GLN A 39 -10.19 10.83 -25.73
CA GLN A 39 -10.65 9.48 -25.38
C GLN A 39 -9.47 8.51 -25.21
N ASP A 40 -8.48 8.57 -26.11
CA ASP A 40 -7.27 7.75 -26.02
C ASP A 40 -6.47 8.03 -24.74
N LEU A 41 -6.32 9.31 -24.35
CA LEU A 41 -5.67 9.69 -23.09
C LEU A 41 -6.40 9.15 -21.85
N LEU A 42 -7.74 9.23 -21.83
CA LEU A 42 -8.54 8.68 -20.73
C LEU A 42 -8.40 7.15 -20.66
N LEU A 43 -8.48 6.46 -21.79
CA LEU A 43 -8.31 5.02 -21.87
C LEU A 43 -6.92 4.57 -21.45
N GLN A 44 -5.88 5.30 -21.85
CA GLN A 44 -4.52 5.06 -21.38
C GLN A 44 -4.41 5.22 -19.86
N GLY A 45 -5.04 6.25 -19.29
CA GLY A 45 -5.09 6.44 -17.84
C GLY A 45 -5.80 5.30 -17.10
N ILE A 46 -6.93 4.83 -17.65
CA ILE A 46 -7.66 3.67 -17.10
C ILE A 46 -6.79 2.41 -17.13
N ILE A 47 -6.20 2.08 -18.28
CA ILE A 47 -5.33 0.91 -18.44
C ILE A 47 -4.14 0.99 -17.47
N SER A 48 -3.44 2.13 -17.42
CA SER A 48 -2.31 2.31 -16.51
C SER A 48 -2.70 2.14 -15.04
N THR A 49 -3.93 2.53 -14.66
CA THR A 49 -4.43 2.34 -13.29
C THR A 49 -4.58 0.85 -12.96
N PHE A 50 -5.08 0.03 -13.89
CA PHE A 50 -5.15 -1.42 -13.72
C PHE A 50 -3.74 -2.05 -13.61
N GLU A 51 -2.81 -1.66 -14.48
CA GLU A 51 -1.42 -2.13 -14.45
C GLU A 51 -0.77 -1.83 -13.09
N ASN A 52 -0.95 -0.60 -12.59
CA ASN A 52 -0.44 -0.19 -11.29
C ASN A 52 -1.08 -0.98 -10.14
N ALA A 53 -2.40 -1.18 -10.17
CA ALA A 53 -3.11 -1.97 -9.16
C ALA A 53 -2.60 -3.41 -9.12
N LEU A 54 -2.43 -4.06 -10.28
CA LEU A 54 -1.90 -5.42 -10.38
C LEU A 54 -0.44 -5.51 -9.92
N LEU A 55 0.37 -4.48 -10.19
CA LEU A 55 1.75 -4.41 -9.71
C LEU A 55 1.81 -4.29 -8.19
N ILE A 56 1.00 -3.41 -7.60
CA ILE A 56 0.88 -3.24 -6.14
C ILE A 56 0.45 -4.56 -5.49
N LEU A 57 -0.53 -5.26 -6.08
CA LEU A 57 -0.98 -6.55 -5.57
C LEU A 57 0.12 -7.61 -5.61
N LYS A 58 0.92 -7.67 -6.70
CA LYS A 58 2.06 -8.60 -6.80
C LYS A 58 3.15 -8.33 -5.75
N TRP A 59 3.43 -7.06 -5.46
CA TRP A 59 4.39 -6.68 -4.40
C TRP A 59 3.84 -6.91 -3.00
N SER A 60 2.52 -6.77 -2.83
CA SER A 60 1.81 -7.01 -1.59
C SER A 60 1.28 -8.45 -1.50
N GLY A 61 1.95 -9.40 -2.16
CA GLY A 61 1.53 -10.79 -2.24
C GLY A 61 1.12 -11.34 -0.86
N PRO A 62 0.19 -12.32 -0.78
CA PRO A 62 -0.46 -12.70 0.46
C PRO A 62 0.61 -12.98 1.52
N THR A 63 0.78 -12.05 2.45
CA THR A 63 1.87 -12.09 3.41
C THR A 63 1.60 -13.28 4.33
N ALA A 64 2.11 -14.46 3.97
CA ALA A 64 2.59 -15.37 5.00
C ALA A 64 3.67 -14.56 5.72
N GLN A 65 3.29 -14.04 6.88
CA GLN A 65 4.06 -13.23 7.80
C GLN A 65 5.56 -13.63 7.83
N ALA A 66 6.36 -13.08 6.91
CA ALA A 66 7.79 -13.13 7.01
C ALA A 66 8.17 -12.05 8.02
N GLN A 67 8.21 -12.47 9.28
CA GLN A 67 8.86 -11.71 10.34
C GLN A 67 10.35 -11.65 9.98
N ASN A 68 10.71 -10.76 9.06
CA ASN A 68 12.09 -10.32 8.89
C ASN A 68 12.38 -9.37 10.05
N GLY A 69 12.43 -9.93 11.26
CA GLY A 69 13.15 -9.32 12.35
C GLY A 69 14.61 -9.16 11.93
N PRO A 70 15.30 -8.09 12.35
CA PRO A 70 16.71 -7.93 12.06
C PRO A 70 17.47 -9.16 12.57
N PRO A 71 18.50 -9.64 11.84
CA PRO A 71 19.32 -10.74 12.32
C PRO A 71 20.00 -10.30 13.62
N THR A 72 19.53 -10.81 14.74
CA THR A 72 20.20 -10.68 16.03
C THR A 72 21.54 -11.41 15.91
N PRO A 73 22.68 -10.72 16.06
CA PRO A 73 23.96 -11.42 16.10
C PRO A 73 24.00 -12.25 17.39
N ALA A 74 24.15 -13.57 17.22
CA ALA A 74 24.36 -14.49 18.32
C ALA A 74 25.74 -14.23 18.96
N ALA A 75 25.69 -13.69 20.19
CA ALA A 75 26.66 -13.71 21.30
C ALA A 75 28.17 -13.47 21.03
N PRO A 76 28.88 -12.88 22.01
CA PRO A 76 29.55 -13.79 22.93
C PRO A 76 29.25 -13.46 24.38
N GLU A 77 29.09 -14.52 25.16
CA GLU A 77 29.02 -14.47 26.61
C GLU A 77 30.26 -13.76 27.16
N SER A 78 30.05 -12.73 28.00
CA SER A 78 31.12 -12.20 28.83
C SER A 78 30.59 -11.82 30.19
N SER A 79 31.28 -12.40 31.16
CA SER A 79 31.02 -12.49 32.57
C SER A 79 31.04 -11.15 33.31
N LEU A 80 30.20 -11.08 34.34
CA LEU A 80 30.44 -10.47 35.65
C LEU A 80 30.92 -9.00 35.67
N SER A 81 30.07 -8.08 36.14
CA SER A 81 30.50 -7.10 37.14
C SER A 81 29.31 -6.48 37.88
N ALA A 82 29.52 -6.29 39.18
CA ALA A 82 28.55 -5.93 40.21
C ALA A 82 28.03 -4.49 40.12
N GLY A 83 26.88 -4.24 40.76
CA GLY A 83 26.59 -2.91 41.33
C GLY A 83 25.18 -2.36 41.14
N THR A 84 24.28 -2.74 42.04
CA THR A 84 23.29 -1.89 42.74
C THR A 84 22.40 -0.89 41.95
N SER A 85 21.09 -1.18 41.99
CA SER A 85 20.00 -0.29 42.44
C SER A 85 19.75 1.05 41.71
N ALA A 86 18.60 1.17 41.04
CA ALA A 86 17.47 1.98 41.52
C ALA A 86 16.26 1.93 40.55
N LYS A 87 15.13 1.51 41.12
CA LYS A 87 13.72 1.87 40.81
C LYS A 87 13.57 3.23 40.10
N ASN A 88 12.63 3.33 39.15
CA ASN A 88 11.64 4.42 39.00
C ASN A 88 10.61 4.09 37.88
N GLU A 89 9.35 4.14 38.29
CA GLU A 89 8.09 4.03 37.56
C GLU A 89 7.68 5.42 37.06
N ASP A 90 7.18 5.56 35.84
CA ASP A 90 5.90 6.24 35.54
C ASP A 90 5.67 6.40 34.02
N GLY A 91 4.45 6.08 33.59
CA GLY A 91 3.98 6.27 32.22
C GLY A 91 3.32 7.63 32.01
N ASN A 92 3.13 8.05 30.75
CA ASN A 92 1.86 8.63 30.32
C ASN A 92 1.73 8.65 28.79
N ILE A 93 0.50 8.43 28.39
CA ILE A 93 -0.14 8.29 27.09
C ILE A 93 -0.42 9.67 26.46
N ILE A 94 -0.24 9.74 25.13
CA ILE A 94 -1.05 10.45 24.11
C ILE A 94 -1.52 11.88 24.44
N SER A 95 -1.19 12.84 23.55
CA SER A 95 -2.21 13.73 22.95
C SER A 95 -1.64 14.55 21.79
N THR A 96 -2.07 14.15 20.59
CA THR A 96 -2.45 15.00 19.46
C THR A 96 -2.68 16.48 19.77
N VAL A 97 -2.06 17.36 18.98
CA VAL A 97 -2.79 18.42 18.25
C VAL A 97 -1.92 18.92 17.09
N SER A 98 -2.32 18.54 15.88
CA SER A 98 -2.02 19.29 14.66
C SER A 98 -2.60 20.69 14.82
N ARG A 99 -1.78 21.73 14.61
CA ARG A 99 -2.27 23.10 14.43
C ARG A 99 -2.03 23.45 12.97
N ASP A 100 -3.06 23.20 12.16
CA ASP A 100 -3.12 23.68 10.79
C ASP A 100 -3.06 25.22 10.78
N HIS A 101 -2.11 25.72 9.99
CA HIS A 101 -2.12 27.06 9.47
C HIS A 101 -3.02 27.06 8.23
N GLU A 102 -4.12 27.80 8.22
CA GLU A 102 -4.65 28.32 6.97
C GLU A 102 -5.09 29.77 7.11
N GLU A 103 -4.36 30.61 6.41
CA GLU A 103 -4.58 32.02 6.17
C GLU A 103 -5.27 32.13 4.79
N ALA A 104 -6.47 32.70 4.70
CA ALA A 104 -6.93 33.28 3.44
C ALA A 104 -8.05 34.32 3.62
N SER A 105 -7.79 35.46 3.01
CA SER A 105 -8.51 36.72 3.02
C SER A 105 -9.93 36.64 2.45
N LYS A 106 -10.88 37.38 3.05
CA LYS A 106 -12.15 37.73 2.40
C LYS A 106 -12.21 39.22 2.10
N LYS A 107 -12.27 39.52 0.80
CA LYS A 107 -12.54 40.82 0.19
C LYS A 107 -13.95 40.78 -0.38
N ARG A 108 -14.85 41.63 0.11
CA ARG A 108 -15.90 42.31 -0.65
C ARG A 108 -16.67 43.26 0.25
#